data_AF-A0A815CVI7-F1
#
_entry.id   AF-A0A815CVI7-F1
#
_cell.length_a   1.000
_cell.length_b   1.000
_cell.length_c   1.000
_cell.angle_alpha   90.00
_cell.angle_beta   90.00
_cell.angle_gamma   90.00
#
_symmetry.space_group_name_H-M   'P 1'
#
loop_
_entity.id
_entity.type
_entity.pdbx_description
1 polymer ?
#
loop_
_entity_poly.entity_id
_entity_poly.type
_entity_poly.pdbx_seq_one_letter_code
_entity_poly.pdbx_strand_id
1 'polypeptide(L)'
;MPEKFFEFGSSEHKAYLAHSIRGNVLSLALQMYGCRVIQKAVESLQPEYQVQIARELEGSIVKCIEDQNGNHVIQKCIECCIGDDIDFIIRDVTKQVFQLSAHPYGCRVIQRILENCKESQTRPILDILHSELENLVQDQYGNYVIQHVLEHGKIEDRSRIVNAIMGRVLHLSQHKFASNVVEKCVTYATREEKRQLIDEVVSFGDGPNCALLTMMKDQFANYVVQKMIDVAEPAQRKLLLQKVRPHIQSLRKFTYGKHIITKLEKHLSKNSDLGPLLTSSTSNSNEMYPQQYPSVPSAPPPYDTNTQLNQQAYRQSLPNYHTTSDERMAGFQHLVDRYEINHTFARKLRALEGYEIVFICDDSGSMNTPLGDLSGPFDKAPSRWDELKQTVSIVVDIASVLDPDGVDIYFLNREPLFHVRSSSELIPIFAVPPSGPTPIVPTLRRVLHDKQQEVEERKLLILIATDGVPTDNQGHRDIRSFEYVLKHERRPANRIPVTIIACTDDDDCIGYLNDWDKKISNLDVVDDYRNEKREIQARQGKQFPFSFGDYVVKILMGGVDSWFDDLDEKKVATDGYGRITSAGSHRKKSNCIIL
;
A
#
# COMPACT_ATOMS: atom_id res chain seq x y z
N MET A 1 10.16 -24.92 8.88
CA MET A 1 10.65 -25.62 10.11
C MET A 1 12.14 -25.40 10.42
N PRO A 2 13.09 -25.38 9.47
CA PRO A 2 14.51 -25.11 9.78
C PRO A 2 14.79 -23.73 10.39
N GLU A 3 14.07 -22.69 9.96
CA GLU A 3 14.23 -21.30 10.46
C GLU A 3 14.04 -21.18 11.97
N LYS A 4 13.07 -21.91 12.55
CA LYS A 4 12.81 -21.89 14.00
C LYS A 4 13.99 -22.45 14.81
N PHE A 5 14.77 -23.37 14.24
CA PHE A 5 15.98 -23.86 14.89
C PHE A 5 17.14 -22.86 14.80
N PHE A 6 17.24 -22.08 13.72
CA PHE A 6 18.20 -20.97 13.68
C PHE A 6 17.85 -19.88 14.68
N GLU A 7 16.57 -19.66 14.97
CA GLU A 7 16.12 -18.65 15.92
C GLU A 7 16.28 -19.12 17.37
N PHE A 8 15.67 -20.25 17.73
CA PHE A 8 15.51 -20.71 19.11
C PHE A 8 16.37 -21.92 19.49
N GLY A 9 17.06 -22.53 18.51
CA GLY A 9 17.92 -23.70 18.76
C GLY A 9 19.14 -23.35 19.60
N SER A 10 19.67 -24.33 20.33
CA SER A 10 20.95 -24.19 21.03
C SER A 10 22.10 -23.92 20.04
N SER A 11 23.22 -23.37 20.53
CA SER A 11 24.40 -23.11 19.69
C SER A 11 24.89 -24.36 18.92
N GLU A 12 24.75 -25.54 19.52
CA GLU A 12 25.07 -26.82 18.88
C GLU A 12 24.13 -27.14 17.71
N HIS A 13 22.81 -26.95 17.87
CA HIS A 13 21.84 -27.13 16.78
C HIS A 13 22.08 -26.14 15.65
N LYS A 14 22.35 -24.87 15.98
CA LYS A 14 22.66 -23.84 15.00
C LYS A 14 23.93 -24.17 14.21
N ALA A 15 24.99 -24.64 14.90
CA ALA A 15 26.22 -25.08 14.26
C ALA A 15 26.03 -26.31 13.36
N TYR A 16 25.23 -27.29 13.80
CA TYR A 16 24.88 -28.46 13.00
C TYR A 16 24.13 -28.09 11.72
N LEU A 17 23.16 -27.17 11.81
CA LEU A 17 22.42 -26.69 10.65
C LEU A 17 23.31 -25.86 9.72
N ALA A 18 24.18 -25.00 10.27
CA ALA A 18 25.17 -24.27 9.50
C ALA A 18 26.10 -25.22 8.71
N HIS A 19 26.52 -26.31 9.34
CA HIS A 19 27.30 -27.36 8.66
C HIS A 19 26.49 -28.08 7.57
N SER A 20 25.20 -28.30 7.80
CA SER A 20 24.32 -29.03 6.87
C SER A 20 24.00 -28.23 5.61
N ILE A 21 23.94 -26.89 5.68
CA ILE A 21 23.70 -26.03 4.50
C ILE A 21 24.99 -25.73 3.72
N ARG A 22 26.16 -26.02 4.30
CA ARG A 22 27.46 -25.77 3.67
C ARG A 22 27.58 -26.51 2.34
N GLY A 23 28.16 -25.84 1.35
CA GLY A 23 28.29 -26.34 -0.03
C GLY A 23 27.01 -26.24 -0.86
N ASN A 24 25.88 -25.84 -0.25
CA ASN A 24 24.58 -25.73 -0.91
C ASN A 24 23.99 -24.32 -0.83
N VAL A 25 24.74 -23.34 -0.30
CA VAL A 25 24.21 -21.99 -0.03
C VAL A 25 23.70 -21.32 -1.29
N LEU A 26 24.45 -21.36 -2.40
CA LEU A 26 24.03 -20.76 -3.67
C LEU A 26 22.74 -21.40 -4.19
N SER A 27 22.64 -22.74 -4.15
CA SER A 27 21.44 -23.46 -4.59
C SER A 27 20.23 -23.08 -3.74
N LEU A 28 20.39 -22.98 -2.43
CA LEU A 28 19.33 -22.61 -1.51
C LEU A 28 18.93 -21.14 -1.65
N ALA A 29 19.89 -20.24 -1.85
CA ALA A 29 19.63 -18.81 -2.02
C ALA A 29 18.72 -18.49 -3.21
N LEU A 30 18.80 -19.28 -4.28
CA LEU A 30 17.98 -19.12 -5.49
C LEU A 30 16.60 -19.82 -5.39
N GLN A 31 16.33 -20.54 -4.30
CA GLN A 31 15.06 -21.22 -4.08
C GLN A 31 14.12 -20.40 -3.20
N MET A 32 12.82 -20.42 -3.52
CA MET A 32 11.77 -19.66 -2.82
C MET A 32 11.72 -19.91 -1.31
N TYR A 33 11.89 -21.17 -0.88
CA TYR A 33 11.93 -21.53 0.55
C TYR A 33 13.37 -21.57 1.10
N GLY A 34 14.34 -21.99 0.28
CA GLY A 34 15.74 -22.07 0.68
C GLY A 34 16.30 -20.70 1.07
N CYS A 35 15.92 -19.63 0.35
CA CYS A 35 16.43 -18.29 0.60
C CYS A 35 16.03 -17.78 1.99
N ARG A 36 14.87 -18.19 2.51
CA ARG A 36 14.37 -17.81 3.83
C ARG A 36 15.19 -18.48 4.94
N VAL A 37 15.54 -19.74 4.74
CA VAL A 37 16.46 -20.47 5.62
C VAL A 37 17.84 -19.81 5.64
N ILE A 38 18.39 -19.43 4.48
CA ILE A 38 19.69 -18.77 4.39
C ILE A 38 19.67 -17.39 5.04
N GLN A 39 18.63 -16.57 4.80
CA GLN A 39 18.45 -15.28 5.48
C GLN A 39 18.45 -15.45 7.00
N LYS A 40 17.65 -16.39 7.51
CA LYS A 40 17.59 -16.63 8.97
C LYS A 40 18.90 -17.14 9.54
N ALA A 41 19.64 -17.95 8.78
CA ALA A 41 20.97 -18.41 9.16
C ALA A 41 21.95 -17.23 9.27
N VAL A 42 21.99 -16.34 8.27
CA VAL A 42 22.82 -15.14 8.30
C VAL A 42 22.45 -14.22 9.47
N GLU A 43 21.15 -14.06 9.78
CA GLU A 43 20.70 -13.24 10.91
C GLU A 43 21.09 -13.79 12.29
N SER A 44 21.11 -15.12 12.42
CA SER A 44 21.09 -15.76 13.74
C SER A 44 22.40 -16.44 14.14
N LEU A 45 23.33 -16.61 13.18
CA LEU A 45 24.61 -17.28 13.41
C LEU A 45 25.71 -16.29 13.80
N GLN A 46 26.79 -16.82 14.38
CA GLN A 46 27.98 -16.04 14.73
C GLN A 46 28.70 -15.53 13.46
N PRO A 47 29.46 -14.41 13.55
CA PRO A 47 30.11 -13.78 12.40
C PRO A 47 30.91 -14.75 11.51
N GLU A 48 31.61 -15.71 12.10
CA GLU A 48 32.41 -16.68 11.35
C GLU A 48 31.57 -17.50 10.37
N TYR A 49 30.35 -17.87 10.74
CA TYR A 49 29.43 -18.60 9.88
C TYR A 49 28.73 -17.69 8.87
N GLN A 50 28.39 -16.46 9.26
CA GLN A 50 27.81 -15.46 8.34
C GLN A 50 28.74 -15.22 7.16
N VAL A 51 30.04 -15.05 7.43
CA VAL A 51 31.08 -14.86 6.41
C VAL A 51 31.23 -16.11 5.56
N GLN A 52 31.23 -17.32 6.15
CA GLN A 52 31.28 -18.57 5.37
C GLN A 52 30.11 -18.69 4.40
N ILE A 53 28.90 -18.38 4.84
CA ILE A 53 27.70 -18.38 4.00
C ILE A 53 27.85 -17.36 2.87
N ALA A 54 28.25 -16.12 3.19
CA ALA A 54 28.44 -15.08 2.18
C ALA A 54 29.50 -15.50 1.15
N ARG A 55 30.61 -16.11 1.58
CA ARG A 55 31.70 -16.55 0.70
C ARG A 55 31.29 -17.65 -0.28
N GLU A 56 30.33 -18.50 0.05
CA GLU A 56 29.79 -19.47 -0.91
C GLU A 56 29.02 -18.84 -2.08
N LEU A 57 28.65 -17.56 -1.96
CA LEU A 57 28.04 -16.78 -3.05
C LEU A 57 29.08 -16.08 -3.94
N GLU A 58 30.36 -16.10 -3.57
CA GLU A 58 31.43 -15.46 -4.34
C GLU A 58 31.51 -16.06 -5.76
N GLY A 59 31.61 -15.19 -6.77
CA GLY A 59 31.53 -15.57 -8.18
C GLY A 59 30.10 -15.68 -8.74
N SER A 60 29.05 -15.60 -7.90
CA SER A 60 27.64 -15.58 -8.31
C SER A 60 26.86 -14.37 -7.78
N ILE A 61 27.55 -13.31 -7.32
CA ILE A 61 26.92 -12.15 -6.66
C ILE A 61 25.86 -11.49 -7.54
N VAL A 62 26.22 -11.10 -8.77
CA VAL A 62 25.27 -10.42 -9.67
C VAL A 62 24.08 -11.31 -10.00
N LYS A 63 24.32 -12.61 -10.26
CA LYS A 63 23.26 -13.60 -10.47
C LYS A 63 22.30 -13.66 -9.28
N CYS A 64 22.82 -13.65 -8.05
CA CYS A 64 21.98 -13.62 -6.86
C CYS A 64 21.19 -12.31 -6.74
N ILE A 65 21.80 -11.16 -7.03
CA ILE A 65 21.14 -9.85 -6.99
C ILE A 65 19.98 -9.78 -8.00
N GLU A 66 20.15 -10.34 -9.19
CA GLU A 66 19.14 -10.32 -10.25
C GLU A 66 18.05 -11.39 -10.06
N ASP A 67 18.22 -12.30 -9.11
CA ASP A 67 17.23 -13.33 -8.78
C ASP A 67 16.18 -12.85 -7.78
N GLN A 68 14.92 -13.26 -7.99
CA GLN A 68 13.77 -12.90 -7.14
C GLN A 68 13.91 -13.35 -5.67
N ASN A 69 14.72 -14.39 -5.40
CA ASN A 69 14.98 -14.93 -4.07
C ASN A 69 16.37 -14.51 -3.56
N GLY A 70 17.38 -14.65 -4.42
CA GLY A 70 18.79 -14.42 -4.09
C GLY A 70 19.08 -12.99 -3.65
N ASN A 71 18.35 -12.00 -4.16
CA ASN A 71 18.56 -10.60 -3.82
C ASN A 71 18.35 -10.34 -2.31
N HIS A 72 17.42 -11.07 -1.69
CA HIS A 72 17.15 -10.96 -0.25
C HIS A 72 18.30 -11.54 0.58
N VAL A 73 18.95 -12.59 0.09
CA VAL A 73 20.13 -13.17 0.74
C VAL A 73 21.30 -12.19 0.67
N ILE A 74 21.55 -11.56 -0.49
CA ILE A 74 22.62 -10.57 -0.64
C ILE A 74 22.38 -9.35 0.26
N GLN A 75 21.16 -8.82 0.30
CA GLN A 75 20.79 -7.75 1.23
C GLN A 75 21.06 -8.17 2.67
N LYS A 76 20.72 -9.41 3.06
CA LYS A 76 20.95 -9.89 4.41
C LYS A 76 22.43 -10.04 4.76
N CYS A 77 23.25 -10.49 3.81
CA CYS A 77 24.70 -10.51 3.98
C CYS A 77 25.25 -9.10 4.23
N ILE A 78 24.75 -8.09 3.50
CA ILE A 78 25.18 -6.68 3.67
C ILE A 78 24.76 -6.13 5.04
N GLU A 79 23.56 -6.47 5.52
CA GLU A 79 23.05 -6.01 6.82
C GLU A 79 23.75 -6.66 8.02
N CYS A 80 24.15 -7.93 7.91
CA CYS A 80 24.62 -8.71 9.06
C CYS A 80 26.13 -8.93 9.11
N CYS A 81 26.82 -8.99 7.97
CA CYS A 81 28.26 -9.29 7.96
C CYS A 81 29.10 -8.05 8.33
N ILE A 82 30.27 -8.28 8.93
CA ILE A 82 31.09 -7.21 9.47
C ILE A 82 32.02 -6.64 8.38
N GLY A 83 31.80 -5.37 8.03
CA GLY A 83 32.77 -4.52 7.35
C GLY A 83 33.42 -5.14 6.09
N ASP A 84 34.70 -5.48 6.19
CA ASP A 84 35.56 -5.82 5.03
C ASP A 84 35.33 -7.27 4.56
N ASP A 85 34.61 -8.09 5.34
CA ASP A 85 34.34 -9.49 4.98
C ASP A 85 33.51 -9.62 3.71
N ILE A 86 32.71 -8.60 3.37
CA ILE A 86 31.86 -8.54 2.18
C ILE A 86 32.46 -7.72 1.03
N ASP A 87 33.76 -7.38 1.08
CA ASP A 87 34.43 -6.60 0.01
C ASP A 87 34.29 -7.23 -1.38
N PHE A 88 34.17 -8.55 -1.45
CA PHE A 88 33.93 -9.26 -2.70
C PHE A 88 32.54 -8.96 -3.31
N ILE A 89 31.52 -8.75 -2.47
CA ILE A 89 30.19 -8.31 -2.90
C ILE A 89 30.29 -6.90 -3.48
N ILE A 90 30.94 -5.99 -2.74
CA ILE A 90 31.12 -4.60 -3.16
C ILE A 90 31.86 -4.54 -4.49
N ARG A 91 32.99 -5.25 -4.61
CA ARG A 91 33.79 -5.33 -5.84
C ARG A 91 32.97 -5.79 -7.05
N ASP A 92 32.09 -6.77 -6.90
CA ASP A 92 31.27 -7.26 -8.02
C ASP A 92 30.13 -6.31 -8.37
N VAL A 93 29.52 -5.67 -7.36
CA VAL A 93 28.51 -4.62 -7.55
C VAL A 93 29.10 -3.38 -8.23
N THR A 94 30.29 -2.93 -7.83
CA THR A 94 30.95 -1.74 -8.39
C THR A 94 31.15 -1.83 -9.91
N LYS A 95 31.28 -3.04 -10.47
CA LYS A 95 31.43 -3.23 -11.93
C LYS A 95 30.16 -2.89 -12.72
N GLN A 96 28.99 -2.88 -12.10
CA GLN A 96 27.68 -2.78 -12.77
C GLN A 96 26.68 -1.89 -12.00
N VAL A 97 27.16 -0.84 -11.33
CA VAL A 97 26.33 0.02 -10.47
C VAL A 97 25.13 0.59 -11.19
N PHE A 98 25.30 1.05 -12.44
CA PHE A 98 24.21 1.59 -13.24
C PHE A 98 23.12 0.55 -13.51
N GLN A 99 23.51 -0.61 -14.05
CA GLN A 99 22.60 -1.70 -14.40
C GLN A 99 21.84 -2.17 -13.17
N LEU A 100 22.53 -2.35 -12.04
CA LEU A 100 21.92 -2.79 -10.80
C LEU A 100 20.99 -1.72 -10.20
N SER A 101 21.35 -0.45 -10.28
CA SER A 101 20.51 0.66 -9.81
C SER A 101 19.23 0.81 -10.62
N ALA A 102 19.26 0.48 -11.91
CA ALA A 102 18.11 0.42 -12.81
C ALA A 102 17.40 -0.96 -12.83
N HIS A 103 17.71 -1.85 -11.88
CA HIS A 103 17.10 -3.18 -11.79
C HIS A 103 16.07 -3.26 -10.64
N PRO A 104 14.92 -3.94 -10.80
CA PRO A 104 13.86 -4.04 -9.77
C PRO A 104 14.33 -4.59 -8.42
N TYR A 105 15.35 -5.45 -8.41
CA TYR A 105 15.95 -6.00 -7.19
C TYR A 105 17.29 -5.37 -6.86
N GLY A 106 18.05 -4.97 -7.89
CA GLY A 106 19.40 -4.43 -7.71
C GLY A 106 19.40 -3.08 -7.01
N CYS A 107 18.37 -2.25 -7.26
CA CYS A 107 18.24 -0.93 -6.63
C CYS A 107 18.13 -1.03 -5.11
N ARG A 108 17.53 -2.12 -4.59
CA ARG A 108 17.44 -2.40 -3.15
C ARG A 108 18.80 -2.79 -2.58
N VAL A 109 19.56 -3.61 -3.30
CA VAL A 109 20.92 -4.00 -2.90
C VAL A 109 21.85 -2.78 -2.86
N ILE A 110 21.78 -1.89 -3.85
CA ILE A 110 22.56 -0.65 -3.84
C ILE A 110 22.21 0.21 -2.61
N GLN A 111 20.91 0.38 -2.30
CA GLN A 111 20.48 1.10 -1.10
C GLN A 111 21.02 0.47 0.19
N ARG A 112 20.92 -0.86 0.34
CA ARG A 112 21.51 -1.55 1.51
C ARG A 112 23.01 -1.31 1.67
N ILE A 113 23.76 -1.27 0.56
CA ILE A 113 25.18 -0.94 0.60
C ILE A 113 25.39 0.48 1.09
N LEU A 114 24.64 1.45 0.57
CA LEU A 114 24.76 2.86 0.97
C LEU A 114 24.40 3.09 2.46
N GLU A 115 23.53 2.27 3.02
CA GLU A 115 23.10 2.35 4.42
C GLU A 115 24.07 1.68 5.41
N ASN A 116 24.63 0.53 5.05
CA ASN A 116 25.31 -0.36 6.00
C ASN A 116 26.83 -0.46 5.80
N CYS A 117 27.36 -0.05 4.65
CA CYS A 117 28.78 -0.18 4.34
C CYS A 117 29.61 1.06 4.70
N LYS A 118 30.92 0.88 4.85
CA LYS A 118 31.86 1.96 5.17
C LYS A 118 32.03 2.91 3.98
N GLU A 119 32.48 4.14 4.25
CA GLU A 119 32.78 5.14 3.21
C GLU A 119 33.71 4.60 2.12
N SER A 120 34.74 3.83 2.48
CA SER A 120 35.68 3.24 1.51
C SER A 120 35.00 2.28 0.52
N GLN A 121 33.89 1.67 0.91
CA GLN A 121 33.09 0.76 0.08
C GLN A 121 32.01 1.51 -0.70
N THR A 122 31.37 2.51 -0.09
CA THR A 122 30.27 3.28 -0.72
C THR A 122 30.77 4.34 -1.70
N ARG A 123 31.94 4.94 -1.47
CA ARG A 123 32.48 6.02 -2.30
C ARG A 123 32.62 5.68 -3.79
N PRO A 124 33.20 4.53 -4.20
CA PRO A 124 33.27 4.16 -5.62
C PRO A 124 31.89 3.99 -6.26
N ILE A 125 30.90 3.50 -5.50
CA ILE A 125 29.52 3.33 -5.97
C ILE A 125 28.87 4.70 -6.17
N LEU A 126 29.00 5.60 -5.19
CA LEU A 126 28.49 6.96 -5.27
C LEU A 126 29.08 7.72 -6.46
N ASP A 127 30.37 7.57 -6.74
CA ASP A 127 31.01 8.24 -7.87
C ASP A 127 30.44 7.77 -9.22
N ILE A 128 30.13 6.48 -9.36
CA ILE A 128 29.45 5.96 -10.55
C ILE A 128 28.00 6.45 -10.62
N LEU A 129 27.27 6.45 -9.51
CA LEU A 129 25.90 7.00 -9.45
C LEU A 129 25.86 8.46 -9.91
N HIS A 130 26.84 9.27 -9.49
CA HIS A 130 26.94 10.66 -9.94
C HIS A 130 27.29 10.79 -11.42
N SER A 131 28.12 9.88 -11.97
CA SER A 131 28.44 9.90 -13.41
C SER A 131 27.24 9.53 -14.30
N GLU A 132 26.32 8.74 -13.78
CA GLU A 132 25.12 8.23 -14.49
C GLU A 132 23.82 8.93 -14.05
N LEU A 133 23.96 10.04 -13.32
CA LEU A 133 22.86 10.69 -12.61
C LEU A 133 21.68 11.01 -13.53
N GLU A 134 21.94 11.54 -14.73
CA GLU A 134 20.92 11.98 -15.69
C GLU A 134 19.99 10.85 -16.15
N ASN A 135 20.55 9.65 -16.30
CA ASN A 135 19.83 8.45 -16.66
C ASN A 135 19.04 7.93 -15.44
N LEU A 136 19.69 7.87 -14.28
CA LEU A 136 19.12 7.30 -13.06
C LEU A 136 17.96 8.13 -12.51
N VAL A 137 17.98 9.46 -12.59
CA VAL A 137 16.87 10.29 -12.08
C VAL A 137 15.55 10.06 -12.83
N GLN A 138 15.62 9.62 -14.07
CA GLN A 138 14.45 9.35 -14.91
C GLN A 138 14.12 7.85 -14.98
N ASP A 139 15.00 6.97 -14.51
CA ASP A 139 14.73 5.53 -14.50
C ASP A 139 13.67 5.16 -13.45
N GLN A 140 12.84 4.16 -13.75
CA GLN A 140 11.74 3.73 -12.88
C GLN A 140 12.19 3.10 -11.55
N TYR A 141 13.43 2.61 -11.45
CA TYR A 141 14.04 2.08 -10.24
C TYR A 141 15.21 2.95 -9.75
N GLY A 142 16.04 3.44 -10.67
CA GLY A 142 17.21 4.27 -10.38
C GLY A 142 16.86 5.56 -9.64
N ASN A 143 15.67 6.13 -9.89
CA ASN A 143 15.22 7.34 -9.21
C ASN A 143 15.19 7.15 -7.69
N TYR A 144 14.89 5.94 -7.19
CA TYR A 144 14.89 5.62 -5.75
C TYR A 144 16.29 5.61 -5.15
N VAL A 145 17.30 5.18 -5.91
CA VAL A 145 18.70 5.20 -5.47
C VAL A 145 19.18 6.65 -5.31
N ILE A 146 18.88 7.53 -6.28
CA ILE A 146 19.26 8.95 -6.20
C ILE A 146 18.55 9.65 -5.04
N GLN A 147 17.27 9.35 -4.89
CA GLN A 147 16.44 9.77 -3.77
C GLN A 147 17.01 9.35 -2.41
N HIS A 148 17.48 8.10 -2.29
CA HIS A 148 18.14 7.61 -1.09
C HIS A 148 19.40 8.43 -0.74
N VAL A 149 20.22 8.77 -1.75
CA VAL A 149 21.40 9.65 -1.56
C VAL A 149 20.99 11.04 -1.09
N LEU A 150 19.88 11.59 -1.59
CA LEU A 150 19.36 12.89 -1.15
C LEU A 150 18.95 12.91 0.33
N GLU A 151 18.40 11.81 0.86
CA GLU A 151 17.89 11.74 2.24
C GLU A 151 18.95 11.39 3.26
N HIS A 152 19.81 10.42 2.93
CA HIS A 152 20.74 9.81 3.87
C HIS A 152 22.20 10.10 3.56
N GLY A 153 22.52 10.51 2.33
CA GLY A 153 23.90 10.77 1.89
C GLY A 153 24.51 12.03 2.52
N LYS A 154 25.81 12.24 2.30
CA LYS A 154 26.52 13.44 2.78
C LYS A 154 26.13 14.68 2.00
N ILE A 155 26.33 15.85 2.61
CA ILE A 155 25.96 17.14 2.01
C ILE A 155 26.64 17.36 0.65
N GLU A 156 27.88 16.90 0.47
CA GLU A 156 28.62 17.03 -0.79
C GLU A 156 27.96 16.23 -1.91
N ASP A 157 27.51 15.01 -1.63
CA ASP A 157 26.81 14.15 -2.60
C ASP A 157 25.42 14.70 -2.92
N ARG A 158 24.68 15.20 -1.91
CA ARG A 158 23.38 15.87 -2.14
C ARG A 158 23.55 17.09 -3.05
N SER A 159 24.57 17.92 -2.76
CA SER A 159 24.84 19.14 -3.52
C SER A 159 25.19 18.82 -4.98
N ARG A 160 25.95 17.74 -5.24
CA ARG A 160 26.22 17.28 -6.62
C ARG A 160 24.94 16.92 -7.37
N ILE A 161 24.01 16.21 -6.72
CA ILE A 161 22.72 15.86 -7.32
C ILE A 161 21.92 17.13 -7.62
N VAL A 162 21.78 18.02 -6.63
CA VAL A 162 21.00 19.25 -6.75
C VAL A 162 21.54 20.14 -7.87
N ASN A 163 22.86 20.32 -7.96
CA ASN A 163 23.51 21.09 -9.03
C ASN A 163 23.25 20.52 -10.42
N ALA A 164 23.11 19.19 -10.57
CA ALA A 164 22.77 18.58 -11.84
C ALA A 164 21.28 18.73 -12.22
N ILE A 165 20.41 18.94 -11.24
CA ILE A 165 18.98 19.21 -11.45
C ILE A 165 18.73 20.68 -11.83
N MET A 166 19.56 21.60 -11.32
CA MET A 166 19.47 23.02 -11.67
C MET A 166 19.57 23.24 -13.19
N GLY A 167 18.77 24.18 -13.69
CA GLY A 167 18.59 24.48 -15.11
C GLY A 167 17.63 23.52 -15.84
N ARG A 168 17.15 22.46 -15.18
CA ARG A 168 16.23 21.46 -15.74
C ARG A 168 15.00 21.21 -14.87
N VAL A 169 14.73 22.08 -13.89
CA VAL A 169 13.68 21.85 -12.88
C VAL A 169 12.31 21.68 -13.54
N LEU A 170 11.95 22.54 -14.50
CA LEU A 170 10.68 22.42 -15.22
C LEU A 170 10.54 21.06 -15.91
N HIS A 171 11.53 20.68 -16.72
CA HIS A 171 11.50 19.45 -17.50
C HIS A 171 11.39 18.21 -16.62
N LEU A 172 12.24 18.11 -15.60
CA LEU A 172 12.27 16.96 -14.70
C LEU A 172 11.04 16.89 -13.79
N SER A 173 10.45 18.02 -13.43
CA SER A 173 9.21 18.05 -12.64
C SER A 173 8.01 17.47 -13.39
N GLN A 174 7.99 17.51 -14.72
CA GLN A 174 6.93 16.93 -15.55
C GLN A 174 7.16 15.43 -15.84
N HIS A 175 8.26 14.87 -15.38
CA HIS A 175 8.58 13.46 -15.58
C HIS A 175 8.10 12.62 -14.40
N LYS A 176 7.37 11.53 -14.67
CA LYS A 176 6.75 10.65 -13.66
C LYS A 176 7.68 10.21 -12.52
N PHE A 177 8.94 9.92 -12.85
CA PHE A 177 9.93 9.44 -11.87
C PHE A 177 10.83 10.56 -11.34
N ALA A 178 11.23 11.50 -12.21
CA ALA A 178 12.19 12.54 -11.83
C ALA A 178 11.53 13.64 -11.00
N SER A 179 10.20 13.82 -11.08
CA SER A 179 9.46 14.74 -10.22
C SER A 179 9.70 14.45 -8.74
N ASN A 180 9.76 13.17 -8.35
CA ASN A 180 10.03 12.76 -6.98
C ASN A 180 11.46 13.15 -6.57
N VAL A 181 12.44 12.99 -7.46
CA VAL A 181 13.82 13.45 -7.22
C VAL A 181 13.87 14.96 -7.01
N VAL A 182 13.13 15.73 -7.83
CA VAL A 182 13.05 17.20 -7.68
C VAL A 182 12.40 17.57 -6.34
N GLU A 183 11.34 16.87 -5.90
CA GLU A 183 10.74 17.05 -4.58
C GLU A 183 11.75 16.82 -3.45
N LYS A 184 12.62 15.81 -3.57
CA LYS A 184 13.69 15.58 -2.60
C LYS A 184 14.79 16.61 -2.66
N CYS A 185 15.15 17.11 -3.85
CA CYS A 185 16.07 18.24 -3.97
C CYS A 185 15.55 19.44 -3.20
N VAL A 186 14.30 19.87 -3.41
CA VAL A 186 13.74 21.03 -2.69
C VAL A 186 13.53 20.75 -1.18
N THR A 187 13.48 19.48 -0.76
CA THR A 187 13.33 19.11 0.65
C THR A 187 14.67 19.07 1.39
N TYR A 188 15.70 18.46 0.79
CA TYR A 188 16.96 18.10 1.46
C TYR A 188 18.18 18.92 1.01
N ALA A 189 18.05 19.77 -0.01
CA ALA A 189 19.12 20.69 -0.40
C ALA A 189 19.45 21.71 0.70
N THR A 190 20.58 22.39 0.58
CA THR A 190 20.92 23.49 1.46
C THR A 190 19.95 24.66 1.29
N ARG A 191 19.95 25.58 2.25
CA ARG A 191 19.12 26.80 2.19
C ARG A 191 19.33 27.58 0.89
N GLU A 192 20.58 27.73 0.47
CA GLU A 192 20.93 28.49 -0.74
C GLU A 192 20.53 27.74 -2.02
N GLU A 193 20.72 26.43 -2.07
CA GLU A 193 20.31 25.63 -3.23
C GLU A 193 18.78 25.55 -3.37
N LYS A 194 18.04 25.42 -2.26
CA LYS A 194 16.57 25.54 -2.27
C LYS A 194 16.15 26.88 -2.85
N ARG A 195 16.87 27.94 -2.49
CA ARG A 195 16.61 29.28 -3.00
C ARG A 195 16.76 29.29 -4.53
N GLN A 196 17.87 28.78 -5.05
CA GLN A 196 18.16 28.68 -6.48
C GLN A 196 17.12 27.84 -7.25
N LEU A 197 16.71 26.68 -6.72
CA LEU A 197 15.71 25.81 -7.35
C LEU A 197 14.34 26.49 -7.49
N ILE A 198 13.92 27.24 -6.46
CA ILE A 198 12.64 27.98 -6.50
C ILE A 198 12.75 29.19 -7.43
N ASP A 199 13.87 29.93 -7.35
CA ASP A 199 14.10 31.11 -8.18
C ASP A 199 14.12 30.74 -9.68
N GLU A 200 14.63 29.57 -10.05
CA GLU A 200 14.57 29.02 -11.41
C GLU A 200 13.12 28.95 -11.93
N VAL A 201 12.21 28.33 -11.18
CA VAL A 201 10.81 28.15 -11.61
C VAL A 201 10.02 29.45 -11.66
N VAL A 202 10.36 30.41 -10.80
CA VAL A 202 9.66 31.70 -10.72
C VAL A 202 10.19 32.71 -11.74
N SER A 203 11.48 32.65 -12.09
CA SER A 203 12.12 33.60 -12.99
C SER A 203 12.07 33.18 -14.46
N PHE A 204 11.82 31.90 -14.75
CA PHE A 204 11.81 31.39 -16.13
C PHE A 204 10.49 31.74 -16.87
N GLY A 205 10.58 32.75 -17.74
CA GLY A 205 9.51 33.19 -18.64
C GLY A 205 8.52 34.15 -17.99
N ASP A 206 8.65 35.45 -18.27
CA ASP A 206 7.62 36.44 -17.92
C ASP A 206 6.52 36.44 -18.98
N GLY A 207 5.47 35.65 -18.75
CA GLY A 207 4.30 35.59 -19.62
C GLY A 207 3.25 34.56 -19.16
N PRO A 208 2.15 34.39 -19.91
CA PRO A 208 1.08 33.42 -19.63
C PRO A 208 1.52 31.94 -19.72
N ASN A 209 2.79 31.69 -20.04
CA ASN A 209 3.43 30.36 -20.10
C ASN A 209 4.65 30.27 -19.16
N CYS A 210 4.65 31.00 -18.03
CA CYS A 210 5.73 30.91 -17.05
C CYS A 210 5.87 29.47 -16.52
N ALA A 211 7.10 29.03 -16.23
CA ALA A 211 7.39 27.64 -15.82
C ALA A 211 6.52 27.20 -14.64
N LEU A 212 6.35 28.08 -13.64
CA LEU A 212 5.48 27.85 -12.50
C LEU A 212 4.03 27.51 -12.91
N LEU A 213 3.44 28.25 -13.85
CA LEU A 213 2.06 28.00 -14.30
C LEU A 213 1.92 26.69 -15.06
N THR A 214 2.91 26.36 -15.89
CA THR A 214 2.98 25.06 -16.56
C THR A 214 3.03 23.93 -15.52
N MET A 215 3.88 24.06 -14.52
CA MET A 215 4.03 23.04 -13.47
C MET A 215 2.75 22.88 -12.64
N MET A 216 2.06 23.97 -12.30
CA MET A 216 0.81 23.90 -11.52
C MET A 216 -0.34 23.17 -12.23
N LYS A 217 -0.30 23.06 -13.55
CA LYS A 217 -1.33 22.38 -14.36
C LYS A 217 -0.94 20.96 -14.76
N ASP A 218 0.31 20.58 -14.52
CA ASP A 218 0.87 19.29 -14.91
C ASP A 218 0.54 18.21 -13.86
N GLN A 219 0.32 16.98 -14.32
CA GLN A 219 -0.08 15.84 -13.48
C GLN A 219 1.00 15.40 -12.46
N PHE A 220 2.27 15.73 -12.69
CA PHE A 220 3.39 15.42 -11.79
C PHE A 220 3.99 16.70 -11.18
N ALA A 221 4.23 17.73 -11.99
CA ALA A 221 4.96 18.91 -11.51
C ALA A 221 4.18 19.74 -10.48
N ASN A 222 2.86 19.56 -10.38
CA ASN A 222 2.05 20.22 -9.36
C ASN A 222 2.49 19.82 -7.93
N TYR A 223 2.95 18.57 -7.73
CA TYR A 223 3.46 18.11 -6.44
C TYR A 223 4.78 18.81 -6.07
N VAL A 224 5.66 19.01 -7.06
CA VAL A 224 6.89 19.80 -6.89
C VAL A 224 6.58 21.24 -6.47
N VAL A 225 5.60 21.90 -7.11
CA VAL A 225 5.18 23.26 -6.73
C VAL A 225 4.64 23.30 -5.29
N GLN A 226 3.81 22.31 -4.92
CA GLN A 226 3.31 22.20 -3.56
C GLN A 226 4.46 22.02 -2.55
N LYS A 227 5.47 21.21 -2.89
CA LYS A 227 6.65 21.02 -2.03
C LYS A 227 7.47 22.31 -1.92
N MET A 228 7.67 23.02 -3.02
CA MET A 228 8.34 24.33 -3.03
C MET A 228 7.63 25.32 -2.09
N ILE A 229 6.30 25.36 -2.07
CA ILE A 229 5.53 26.22 -1.15
C ILE A 229 5.77 25.86 0.33
N ASP A 230 5.83 24.57 0.65
CA ASP A 230 6.07 24.07 2.01
C ASP A 230 7.43 24.53 2.54
N VAL A 231 8.47 24.39 1.72
CA VAL A 231 9.87 24.65 2.11
C VAL A 231 10.32 26.10 1.87
N ALA A 232 9.58 26.88 1.08
CA ALA A 232 9.96 28.25 0.72
C ALA A 232 10.10 29.16 1.95
N GLU A 233 11.17 29.95 1.95
CA GLU A 233 11.35 31.02 2.93
C GLU A 233 10.33 32.15 2.71
N PRO A 234 10.08 33.02 3.71
CA PRO A 234 9.06 34.07 3.61
C PRO A 234 9.19 34.95 2.35
N ALA A 235 10.42 35.32 1.96
CA ALA A 235 10.66 36.15 0.77
C ALA A 235 10.28 35.41 -0.53
N GLN A 236 10.68 34.14 -0.67
CA GLN A 236 10.38 33.34 -1.84
C GLN A 236 8.91 32.91 -1.90
N ARG A 237 8.31 32.62 -0.75
CA ARG A 237 6.88 32.33 -0.64
C ARG A 237 6.05 33.53 -1.11
N LYS A 238 6.43 34.75 -0.73
CA LYS A 238 5.81 35.98 -1.22
C LYS A 238 5.92 36.10 -2.74
N LEU A 239 7.07 35.76 -3.31
CA LEU A 239 7.30 35.79 -4.75
C LEU A 239 6.46 34.73 -5.51
N LEU A 240 6.42 33.49 -5.01
CA LEU A 240 5.54 32.42 -5.51
C LEU A 240 4.08 32.88 -5.49
N LEU A 241 3.61 33.44 -4.37
CA LEU A 241 2.25 33.97 -4.24
C LEU A 241 1.95 35.08 -5.27
N GLN A 242 2.87 36.02 -5.47
CA GLN A 242 2.72 37.08 -6.47
C GLN A 242 2.55 36.53 -7.88
N LYS A 243 3.27 35.46 -8.24
CA LYS A 243 3.15 34.81 -9.55
C LYS A 243 1.90 33.94 -9.67
N VAL A 244 1.44 33.30 -8.60
CA VAL A 244 0.22 32.46 -8.64
C VAL A 244 -1.06 33.29 -8.65
N ARG A 245 -1.09 34.44 -7.95
CA ARG A 245 -2.29 35.26 -7.73
C ARG A 245 -3.08 35.61 -9.00
N PRO A 246 -2.46 36.04 -10.12
CA PRO A 246 -3.19 36.35 -11.36
C PRO A 246 -3.89 35.13 -11.98
N HIS A 247 -3.45 33.92 -11.64
CA HIS A 247 -3.90 32.68 -12.26
C HIS A 247 -4.89 31.89 -11.38
N ILE A 248 -5.20 32.33 -10.16
CA ILE A 248 -6.09 31.63 -9.22
C ILE A 248 -7.44 31.25 -9.87
N GLN A 249 -8.08 32.17 -10.61
CA GLN A 249 -9.36 31.88 -11.26
C GLN A 249 -9.25 30.77 -12.31
N SER A 250 -8.13 30.72 -13.05
CA SER A 250 -7.88 29.64 -13.99
C SER A 250 -7.54 28.33 -13.27
N LEU A 251 -6.79 28.38 -12.18
CA LEU A 251 -6.36 27.20 -11.41
C LEU A 251 -7.53 26.50 -10.72
N ARG A 252 -8.59 27.23 -10.32
CA ARG A 252 -9.82 26.63 -9.76
C ARG A 252 -10.52 25.66 -10.71
N LYS A 253 -10.26 25.75 -12.02
CA LYS A 253 -10.81 24.85 -13.04
C LYS A 253 -10.08 23.49 -13.10
N PHE A 254 -8.91 23.37 -12.48
CA PHE A 254 -8.10 22.15 -12.47
C PHE A 254 -8.07 21.53 -11.07
N THR A 255 -8.19 20.20 -10.98
CA THR A 255 -8.16 19.47 -9.69
C THR A 255 -6.90 19.78 -8.89
N TYR A 256 -5.73 19.70 -9.53
CA TYR A 256 -4.43 20.00 -8.92
C TYR A 256 -4.28 21.49 -8.52
N GLY A 257 -4.87 22.39 -9.32
CA GLY A 257 -4.86 23.83 -9.05
C GLY A 257 -5.61 24.20 -7.76
N LYS A 258 -6.67 23.47 -7.40
CA LYS A 258 -7.38 23.66 -6.12
C LYS A 258 -6.48 23.34 -4.92
N HIS A 259 -5.74 22.23 -4.95
CA HIS A 259 -4.83 21.84 -3.87
C HIS A 259 -3.73 22.90 -3.64
N ILE A 260 -3.17 23.46 -4.72
CA ILE A 260 -2.19 24.54 -4.64
C ILE A 260 -2.78 25.79 -3.97
N ILE A 261 -4.00 26.17 -4.35
CA ILE A 261 -4.70 27.33 -3.74
C ILE A 261 -4.91 27.10 -2.24
N THR A 262 -5.47 25.96 -1.84
CA THR A 262 -5.70 25.64 -0.42
C THR A 262 -4.40 25.65 0.39
N LYS A 263 -3.31 25.14 -0.19
CA LYS A 263 -2.00 25.13 0.48
C LYS A 263 -1.45 26.55 0.65
N LEU A 264 -1.55 27.39 -0.38
CA LEU A 264 -1.18 28.80 -0.30
C LEU A 264 -2.00 29.56 0.75
N GLU A 265 -3.31 29.32 0.84
CA GLU A 265 -4.21 29.92 1.84
C GLU A 265 -3.82 29.53 3.28
N LYS A 266 -3.47 28.27 3.53
CA LYS A 266 -2.99 27.80 4.85
C LYS A 266 -1.68 28.46 5.30
N HIS A 267 -0.82 28.85 4.37
CA HIS A 267 0.42 29.56 4.68
C HIS A 267 0.25 31.09 4.78
N LEU A 268 -0.84 31.64 4.24
CA LEU A 268 -1.23 33.05 4.41
C LEU A 268 -1.87 33.31 5.78
N SER A 269 -2.71 32.39 6.28
CA SER A 269 -3.35 32.54 7.60
C SER A 269 -2.37 32.47 8.78
N LYS A 270 -1.15 31.95 8.57
CA LYS A 270 -0.06 31.92 9.58
C LYS A 270 0.79 33.20 9.61
N ASN A 271 0.71 34.08 8.60
CA ASN A 271 1.45 35.34 8.52
C ASN A 271 0.44 36.49 8.37
N SER A 272 0.03 37.07 9.49
CA SER A 272 -0.89 38.21 9.58
C SER A 272 -0.28 39.49 9.00
N ASP A 273 -0.15 39.59 7.67
CA ASP A 273 0.17 40.84 6.98
C ASP A 273 -0.30 40.91 5.49
N LEU A 274 -1.17 40.01 5.04
CA LEU A 274 -1.96 40.21 3.83
C LEU A 274 -3.38 39.67 4.05
N GLY A 275 -4.38 40.56 3.97
CA GLY A 275 -5.78 40.27 4.28
C GLY A 275 -6.42 39.15 3.43
N PRO A 276 -7.64 38.72 3.81
CA PRO A 276 -8.34 37.62 3.15
C PRO A 276 -8.50 37.94 1.66
N LEU A 277 -8.13 36.96 0.81
CA LEU A 277 -8.15 37.03 -0.65
C LEU A 277 -9.55 37.22 -1.28
N LEU A 278 -10.58 37.46 -0.48
CA LEU A 278 -11.97 37.54 -0.91
C LEU A 278 -12.70 38.67 -0.18
N THR A 279 -13.01 39.76 -0.90
CA THR A 279 -14.17 40.59 -0.62
C THR A 279 -15.03 40.77 -1.87
N SER A 280 -16.26 40.26 -1.74
CA SER A 280 -17.55 40.67 -2.33
C SER A 280 -17.72 40.84 -3.85
N SER A 281 -18.61 40.03 -4.41
CA SER A 281 -19.97 40.52 -4.76
C SER A 281 -20.98 39.38 -4.81
N THR A 282 -22.09 39.59 -4.10
CA THR A 282 -23.26 38.74 -3.92
C THR A 282 -24.28 38.93 -5.05
N SER A 283 -24.87 37.82 -5.48
CA SER A 283 -26.27 37.55 -5.90
C SER A 283 -27.06 38.63 -6.67
N ASN A 284 -27.47 38.32 -7.91
CA ASN A 284 -28.90 38.19 -8.25
C ASN A 284 -29.16 37.53 -9.61
N SER A 285 -30.10 36.57 -9.57
CA SER A 285 -31.11 36.12 -10.55
C SER A 285 -30.93 36.22 -12.08
N ASN A 286 -31.28 35.08 -12.70
CA ASN A 286 -31.89 34.91 -14.02
C ASN A 286 -31.12 35.42 -15.25
N GLU A 287 -30.29 34.56 -15.84
CA GLU A 287 -30.16 34.51 -17.29
C GLU A 287 -30.02 33.07 -17.81
N MET A 288 -30.93 32.76 -18.73
CA MET A 288 -31.04 31.54 -19.50
C MET A 288 -30.08 31.65 -20.69
N TYR A 289 -29.07 30.77 -20.81
CA TYR A 289 -28.22 30.69 -22.01
C TYR A 289 -27.84 29.24 -22.35
N PRO A 290 -27.62 28.95 -23.64
CA PRO A 290 -27.73 27.61 -24.22
C PRO A 290 -26.47 26.75 -24.00
N GLN A 291 -26.70 25.44 -23.93
CA GLN A 291 -25.65 24.42 -23.96
C GLN A 291 -24.84 24.48 -25.25
N GLN A 292 -23.55 24.75 -25.15
CA GLN A 292 -22.52 24.22 -26.05
C GLN A 292 -21.35 23.72 -25.22
N TYR A 293 -21.29 22.40 -25.04
CA TYR A 293 -20.13 21.70 -24.50
C TYR A 293 -19.05 21.59 -25.61
N PRO A 294 -17.76 21.76 -25.29
CA PRO A 294 -16.68 21.33 -26.17
C PRO A 294 -16.75 19.81 -26.35
N SER A 295 -16.55 19.37 -27.58
CA SER A 295 -16.56 17.97 -28.00
C SER A 295 -15.62 17.09 -27.17
N VAL A 296 -16.16 15.98 -26.70
CA VAL A 296 -15.47 14.84 -26.07
C VAL A 296 -14.35 14.35 -27.00
N PRO A 297 -13.12 14.11 -26.52
CA PRO A 297 -12.15 13.30 -27.26
C PRO A 297 -12.72 11.88 -27.38
N SER A 298 -12.88 11.41 -28.60
CA SER A 298 -13.34 10.07 -28.96
C SER A 298 -12.69 8.97 -28.12
N ALA A 299 -13.51 8.02 -27.69
CA ALA A 299 -13.13 6.82 -26.97
C ALA A 299 -11.88 6.13 -27.57
N PRO A 300 -11.00 5.52 -26.76
CA PRO A 300 -10.06 4.53 -27.27
C PRO A 300 -10.85 3.39 -27.94
N PRO A 301 -10.25 2.69 -28.93
CA PRO A 301 -10.97 1.67 -29.68
C PRO A 301 -11.48 0.57 -28.75
N PRO A 302 -12.61 -0.09 -29.08
CA PRO A 302 -13.13 -1.19 -28.28
C PRO A 302 -12.06 -2.27 -28.15
N TYR A 303 -11.88 -2.77 -26.92
CA TYR A 303 -11.17 -4.03 -26.69
C TYR A 303 -11.77 -5.09 -27.60
N ASP A 304 -10.89 -5.74 -28.37
CA ASP A 304 -11.25 -6.79 -29.32
C ASP A 304 -12.09 -7.88 -28.63
N THR A 305 -13.26 -8.14 -29.20
CA THR A 305 -14.23 -9.17 -28.82
C THR A 305 -13.68 -10.61 -28.90
N ASN A 306 -12.43 -10.78 -29.36
CA ASN A 306 -11.70 -12.05 -29.36
C ASN A 306 -11.21 -12.49 -27.97
N THR A 307 -11.27 -11.64 -26.95
CA THR A 307 -10.81 -12.01 -25.59
C THR A 307 -11.79 -12.93 -24.85
N GLN A 308 -13.09 -12.89 -25.19
CA GLN A 308 -14.10 -13.77 -24.59
C GLN A 308 -14.02 -15.22 -25.11
N LEU A 309 -13.63 -15.42 -26.38
CA LEU A 309 -13.45 -16.75 -26.97
C LEU A 309 -12.21 -17.46 -26.43
N ASN A 310 -11.11 -16.73 -26.15
CA ASN A 310 -9.92 -17.30 -25.52
C ASN A 310 -10.10 -17.64 -24.04
N GLN A 311 -11.00 -16.95 -23.32
CA GLN A 311 -11.33 -17.28 -21.92
C GLN A 311 -12.21 -18.52 -21.77
N GLN A 312 -13.01 -18.89 -22.77
CA GLN A 312 -13.75 -20.15 -22.77
C GLN A 312 -12.85 -21.35 -23.12
N ALA A 313 -11.87 -21.17 -24.01
CA ALA A 313 -10.90 -22.19 -24.35
C ALA A 313 -9.93 -22.51 -23.18
N TYR A 314 -9.50 -21.49 -22.41
CA TYR A 314 -8.70 -21.69 -21.19
C TYR A 314 -9.51 -22.33 -20.04
N ARG A 315 -10.82 -22.09 -20.01
CA ARG A 315 -11.78 -22.67 -19.03
C ARG A 315 -11.93 -24.19 -19.15
N GLN A 316 -11.73 -24.75 -20.33
CA GLN A 316 -11.88 -26.20 -20.59
C GLN A 316 -10.59 -27.00 -20.37
N SER A 317 -9.46 -26.34 -20.07
CA SER A 317 -8.15 -26.98 -19.86
C SER A 317 -7.68 -27.04 -18.41
N LEU A 318 -8.46 -26.57 -17.43
CA LEU A 318 -8.08 -26.61 -16.03
C LEU A 318 -8.71 -27.84 -15.33
N PRO A 319 -7.92 -28.65 -14.58
CA PRO A 319 -8.46 -29.83 -13.90
C PRO A 319 -9.43 -29.41 -12.78
N ASN A 320 -10.58 -30.09 -12.69
CA ASN A 320 -11.41 -30.07 -11.48
C ASN A 320 -10.61 -30.72 -10.34
N TYR A 321 -10.02 -29.91 -9.47
CA TYR A 321 -9.36 -30.38 -8.26
C TYR A 321 -10.41 -30.65 -7.18
N HIS A 322 -10.81 -31.91 -7.03
CA HIS A 322 -11.37 -32.38 -5.76
C HIS A 322 -10.22 -32.49 -4.76
N THR A 323 -9.99 -31.45 -3.96
CA THR A 323 -8.96 -31.45 -2.92
C THR A 323 -9.42 -32.20 -1.68
N THR A 324 -8.51 -32.98 -1.11
CA THR A 324 -8.76 -33.74 0.13
C THR A 324 -8.75 -32.81 1.35
N SER A 325 -9.35 -33.24 2.47
CA SER A 325 -9.36 -32.45 3.72
C SER A 325 -7.96 -32.07 4.21
N ASP A 326 -6.97 -32.93 3.95
CA ASP A 326 -5.59 -32.74 4.37
C ASP A 326 -4.85 -31.71 3.50
N GLU A 327 -5.14 -31.67 2.19
CA GLU A 327 -4.61 -30.65 1.27
C GLU A 327 -5.19 -29.27 1.57
N ARG A 328 -6.47 -29.19 1.93
CA ARG A 328 -7.08 -27.92 2.39
C ARG A 328 -6.47 -27.43 3.70
N MET A 329 -6.21 -28.34 4.64
CA MET A 329 -5.56 -27.98 5.90
C MET A 329 -4.10 -27.52 5.69
N ALA A 330 -3.37 -28.16 4.77
CA ALA A 330 -2.03 -27.73 4.38
C ALA A 330 -2.05 -26.37 3.66
N GLY A 331 -3.00 -26.15 2.76
CA GLY A 331 -3.24 -24.86 2.11
C GLY A 331 -3.58 -23.75 3.11
N PHE A 332 -4.46 -24.04 4.07
CA PHE A 332 -4.82 -23.12 5.14
C PHE A 332 -3.61 -22.75 6.00
N GLN A 333 -2.80 -23.74 6.41
CA GLN A 333 -1.58 -23.50 7.18
C GLN A 333 -0.57 -22.65 6.39
N HIS A 334 -0.43 -22.90 5.09
CA HIS A 334 0.42 -22.08 4.21
C HIS A 334 -0.07 -20.62 4.14
N LEU A 335 -1.38 -20.36 4.11
CA LEU A 335 -1.92 -18.99 4.14
C LEU A 335 -1.70 -18.30 5.49
N VAL A 336 -1.90 -19.04 6.58
CA VAL A 336 -1.64 -18.56 7.95
C VAL A 336 -0.19 -18.12 8.10
N ASP A 337 0.75 -18.92 7.60
CA ASP A 337 2.18 -18.59 7.63
C ASP A 337 2.52 -17.44 6.66
N ARG A 338 1.96 -17.45 5.43
CA ARG A 338 2.21 -16.43 4.40
C ARG A 338 1.79 -15.03 4.82
N TYR A 339 0.67 -14.90 5.53
CA TYR A 339 0.13 -13.61 5.97
C TYR A 339 0.39 -13.31 7.45
N GLU A 340 1.23 -14.12 8.12
CA GLU A 340 1.60 -13.93 9.52
C GLU A 340 0.37 -13.88 10.45
N ILE A 341 -0.64 -14.70 10.19
CA ILE A 341 -1.89 -14.74 10.96
C ILE A 341 -1.63 -15.49 12.28
N ASN A 342 -2.08 -14.92 13.39
CA ASN A 342 -2.05 -15.55 14.70
C ASN A 342 -2.81 -16.87 14.66
N HIS A 343 -2.20 -17.96 15.13
CA HIS A 343 -2.84 -19.28 15.13
C HIS A 343 -4.20 -19.32 15.85
N THR A 344 -4.42 -18.46 16.85
CA THR A 344 -5.72 -18.36 17.54
C THR A 344 -6.79 -17.73 16.64
N PHE A 345 -6.41 -16.69 15.88
CA PHE A 345 -7.26 -16.02 14.91
C PHE A 345 -7.61 -16.99 13.78
N ALA A 346 -6.58 -17.67 13.24
CA ALA A 346 -6.73 -18.70 12.23
C ALA A 346 -7.68 -19.83 12.65
N ARG A 347 -7.63 -20.28 13.91
CA ARG A 347 -8.54 -21.32 14.41
C ARG A 347 -10.00 -20.86 14.42
N LYS A 348 -10.26 -19.58 14.66
CA LYS A 348 -11.61 -19.00 14.69
C LYS A 348 -12.18 -18.76 13.28
N LEU A 349 -11.34 -18.55 12.26
CA LEU A 349 -11.78 -18.43 10.85
C LEU A 349 -12.63 -19.61 10.37
N ARG A 350 -12.46 -20.80 10.95
CA ARG A 350 -13.30 -21.97 10.63
C ARG A 350 -14.79 -21.74 10.89
N ALA A 351 -15.16 -20.74 11.69
CA ALA A 351 -16.56 -20.34 11.85
C ALA A 351 -17.20 -19.80 10.56
N LEU A 352 -16.40 -19.44 9.56
CA LEU A 352 -16.84 -19.03 8.23
C LEU A 352 -16.97 -20.20 7.24
N GLU A 353 -16.64 -21.45 7.63
CA GLU A 353 -16.90 -22.61 6.77
C GLU A 353 -18.39 -22.65 6.39
N GLY A 354 -18.68 -22.64 5.09
CA GLY A 354 -20.04 -22.63 4.55
C GLY A 354 -20.75 -21.28 4.62
N TYR A 355 -20.04 -20.17 4.82
CA TYR A 355 -20.57 -18.84 4.52
C TYR A 355 -20.39 -18.53 3.04
N GLU A 356 -21.41 -17.93 2.44
CA GLU A 356 -21.23 -17.16 1.21
C GLU A 356 -20.54 -15.84 1.56
N ILE A 357 -19.48 -15.49 0.83
CA ILE A 357 -18.74 -14.25 1.07
C ILE A 357 -18.87 -13.35 -0.15
N VAL A 358 -19.44 -12.16 0.07
CA VAL A 358 -19.53 -11.09 -0.92
C VAL A 358 -18.69 -9.90 -0.47
N PHE A 359 -17.88 -9.37 -1.39
CA PHE A 359 -17.08 -8.17 -1.18
C PHE A 359 -17.60 -7.04 -2.09
N ILE A 360 -18.10 -5.96 -1.50
CA ILE A 360 -18.43 -4.71 -2.20
C ILE A 360 -17.21 -3.78 -2.11
N CYS A 361 -16.56 -3.53 -3.24
CA CYS A 361 -15.40 -2.66 -3.37
C CYS A 361 -15.82 -1.28 -3.88
N ASP A 362 -15.57 -0.25 -3.08
CA ASP A 362 -15.60 1.14 -3.54
C ASP A 362 -14.47 1.39 -4.53
N ASP A 363 -14.85 1.58 -5.79
CA ASP A 363 -13.96 1.98 -6.88
C ASP A 363 -14.29 3.39 -7.38
N SER A 364 -14.82 4.25 -6.50
CA SER A 364 -15.04 5.66 -6.79
C SER A 364 -13.74 6.46 -6.92
N GLY A 365 -13.82 7.64 -7.53
CA GLY A 365 -12.64 8.48 -7.75
C GLY A 365 -11.88 8.86 -6.47
N SER A 366 -12.57 8.94 -5.32
CA SER A 366 -11.98 9.33 -4.04
C SER A 366 -11.07 8.26 -3.42
N MET A 367 -11.20 7.00 -3.86
CA MET A 367 -10.30 5.91 -3.46
C MET A 367 -8.87 6.05 -4.01
N ASN A 368 -8.64 6.97 -4.96
CA ASN A 368 -7.28 7.35 -5.38
C ASN A 368 -6.53 8.18 -4.31
N THR A 369 -7.19 8.59 -3.22
CA THR A 369 -6.58 9.41 -2.17
C THR A 369 -5.45 8.64 -1.47
N PRO A 370 -4.24 9.22 -1.33
CA PRO A 370 -3.14 8.63 -0.57
C PRO A 370 -3.46 8.54 0.93
N LEU A 371 -3.06 7.45 1.59
CA LEU A 371 -3.19 7.29 3.05
C LEU A 371 -2.12 8.12 3.79
N GLY A 372 -2.53 8.85 4.84
CA GLY A 372 -1.66 9.69 5.66
C GLY A 372 -0.62 8.91 6.49
N ASP A 373 0.58 9.50 6.58
CA ASP A 373 1.71 9.17 7.45
C ASP A 373 2.26 7.73 7.48
N LEU A 374 3.50 7.60 6.96
CA LEU A 374 4.47 6.50 7.16
C LEU A 374 4.35 5.29 6.22
N SER A 375 4.65 5.51 4.95
CA SER A 375 5.74 4.69 4.38
C SER A 375 7.03 5.48 4.56
N GLY A 376 8.19 4.82 4.54
CA GLY A 376 9.44 5.55 4.36
C GLY A 376 9.29 6.49 3.15
N PRO A 377 10.08 7.56 3.03
CA PRO A 377 9.74 8.70 2.16
C PRO A 377 9.61 8.41 0.65
N PHE A 378 9.72 7.14 0.24
CA PHE A 378 9.84 6.62 -1.12
C PHE A 378 8.93 5.46 -1.50
N ASP A 379 8.09 4.92 -0.60
CA ASP A 379 6.93 4.23 -1.16
C ASP A 379 5.94 5.31 -1.58
N LYS A 380 5.32 5.13 -2.75
CA LYS A 380 4.09 5.88 -3.05
C LYS A 380 3.17 5.54 -1.89
N ALA A 381 2.83 6.54 -1.06
CA ALA A 381 1.92 6.32 0.05
C ALA A 381 0.71 5.57 -0.53
N PRO A 382 0.47 4.33 -0.05
CA PRO A 382 -0.53 3.49 -0.69
C PRO A 382 -1.82 4.30 -0.74
N SER A 383 -2.45 4.34 -1.92
CA SER A 383 -3.78 4.94 -1.97
C SER A 383 -4.74 4.06 -1.18
N ARG A 384 -5.88 4.60 -0.78
CA ARG A 384 -6.99 3.81 -0.21
C ARG A 384 -7.32 2.60 -1.12
N TRP A 385 -7.21 2.80 -2.43
CA TRP A 385 -7.31 1.74 -3.43
C TRP A 385 -6.19 0.70 -3.38
N ASP A 386 -4.95 1.08 -3.08
CA ASP A 386 -3.83 0.14 -2.97
C ASP A 386 -3.91 -0.71 -1.70
N GLU A 387 -4.36 -0.15 -0.56
CA GLU A 387 -4.66 -0.93 0.64
C GLU A 387 -5.85 -1.87 0.40
N LEU A 388 -6.93 -1.37 -0.25
CA LEU A 388 -8.07 -2.20 -0.61
C LEU A 388 -7.68 -3.40 -1.49
N LYS A 389 -6.81 -3.21 -2.49
CA LYS A 389 -6.27 -4.32 -3.32
C LYS A 389 -5.65 -5.41 -2.47
N GLN A 390 -4.81 -5.02 -1.52
CA GLN A 390 -4.11 -5.94 -0.65
C GLN A 390 -5.10 -6.71 0.23
N THR A 391 -6.05 -6.00 0.85
CA THR A 391 -7.11 -6.60 1.67
C THR A 391 -7.95 -7.59 0.88
N VAL A 392 -8.47 -7.22 -0.30
CA VAL A 392 -9.30 -8.11 -1.13
C VAL A 392 -8.52 -9.33 -1.58
N SER A 393 -7.23 -9.16 -1.93
CA SER A 393 -6.37 -10.29 -2.33
C SER A 393 -6.22 -11.32 -1.21
N ILE A 394 -5.99 -10.86 0.03
CA ILE A 394 -5.86 -11.75 1.19
C ILE A 394 -7.21 -12.39 1.54
N VAL A 395 -8.31 -11.62 1.47
CA VAL A 395 -9.67 -12.16 1.68
C VAL A 395 -9.97 -13.28 0.69
N VAL A 396 -9.72 -13.08 -0.60
CA VAL A 396 -9.95 -14.12 -1.62
C VAL A 396 -9.10 -15.36 -1.34
N ASP A 397 -7.82 -15.20 -1.04
CA ASP A 397 -6.94 -16.34 -0.79
C ASP A 397 -7.37 -17.12 0.47
N ILE A 398 -7.79 -16.45 1.56
CA ILE A 398 -8.34 -17.09 2.77
C ILE A 398 -9.69 -17.74 2.52
N ALA A 399 -10.63 -16.99 1.95
CA ALA A 399 -12.01 -17.42 1.72
C ALA A 399 -12.07 -18.63 0.79
N SER A 400 -11.25 -18.70 -0.25
CA SER A 400 -11.23 -19.81 -1.21
C SER A 400 -10.77 -21.15 -0.60
N VAL A 401 -10.15 -21.12 0.58
CA VAL A 401 -9.84 -22.33 1.35
C VAL A 401 -11.03 -22.77 2.23
N LEU A 402 -11.85 -21.81 2.67
CA LEU A 402 -13.01 -22.05 3.53
C LEU A 402 -14.27 -22.39 2.73
N ASP A 403 -14.43 -21.81 1.55
CA ASP A 403 -15.48 -22.08 0.58
C ASP A 403 -14.87 -22.34 -0.82
N PRO A 404 -15.00 -23.56 -1.38
CA PRO A 404 -14.52 -23.86 -2.72
C PRO A 404 -15.25 -23.11 -3.83
N ASP A 405 -16.40 -22.49 -3.56
CA ASP A 405 -17.13 -21.67 -4.53
C ASP A 405 -16.45 -20.31 -4.79
N GLY A 406 -15.55 -19.88 -3.89
CA GLY A 406 -14.81 -18.62 -4.00
C GLY A 406 -15.57 -17.42 -3.42
N VAL A 407 -15.19 -16.22 -3.86
CA VAL A 407 -15.77 -14.95 -3.39
C VAL A 407 -16.40 -14.19 -4.56
N ASP A 408 -17.56 -13.62 -4.33
CA ASP A 408 -18.20 -12.71 -5.26
C ASP A 408 -17.80 -11.26 -4.96
N ILE A 409 -17.33 -10.53 -5.97
CA ILE A 409 -16.80 -9.18 -5.83
C ILE A 409 -17.65 -8.23 -6.66
N TYR A 410 -18.35 -7.33 -5.98
CA TYR A 410 -19.12 -6.26 -6.58
C TYR A 410 -18.32 -4.98 -6.51
N PHE A 411 -18.34 -4.20 -7.58
CA PHE A 411 -17.78 -2.87 -7.60
C PHE A 411 -18.90 -1.84 -7.72
N LEU A 412 -18.65 -0.62 -7.25
CA LEU A 412 -19.65 0.45 -7.33
C LEU A 412 -19.82 1.00 -8.75
N ASN A 413 -18.75 1.01 -9.55
CA ASN A 413 -18.69 1.68 -10.87
C ASN A 413 -18.29 0.73 -12.03
N ARG A 414 -18.17 -0.57 -11.79
CA ARG A 414 -17.89 -1.59 -12.84
C ARG A 414 -18.64 -2.89 -12.57
N GLU A 415 -18.63 -3.79 -13.56
CA GLU A 415 -19.32 -5.08 -13.47
C GLU A 415 -18.75 -5.98 -12.37
N PRO A 416 -19.59 -6.79 -11.71
CA PRO A 416 -19.15 -7.71 -10.68
C PRO A 416 -18.37 -8.90 -11.26
N LEU A 417 -17.56 -9.50 -10.39
CA LEU A 417 -16.88 -10.77 -10.61
C LEU A 417 -17.50 -11.81 -9.69
N PHE A 418 -17.68 -13.03 -10.21
CA PHE A 418 -18.29 -14.12 -9.46
C PHE A 418 -17.30 -15.26 -9.31
N HIS A 419 -17.36 -15.97 -8.17
CA HIS A 419 -16.58 -17.17 -7.89
C HIS A 419 -15.05 -16.98 -8.04
N VAL A 420 -14.53 -15.85 -7.56
CA VAL A 420 -13.10 -15.58 -7.58
C VAL A 420 -12.41 -16.49 -6.57
N ARG A 421 -11.44 -17.31 -7.03
CA ARG A 421 -10.79 -18.34 -6.20
C ARG A 421 -9.31 -18.07 -5.92
N SER A 422 -8.73 -17.08 -6.58
CA SER A 422 -7.35 -16.70 -6.38
C SER A 422 -7.13 -15.20 -6.52
N SER A 423 -6.30 -14.64 -5.67
CA SER A 423 -5.83 -13.25 -5.81
C SER A 423 -5.18 -12.94 -7.16
N SER A 424 -4.67 -13.95 -7.87
CA SER A 424 -4.12 -13.77 -9.23
C SER A 424 -5.16 -13.33 -10.27
N GLU A 425 -6.42 -13.72 -10.09
CA GLU A 425 -7.54 -13.33 -10.98
C GLU A 425 -7.87 -11.84 -10.86
N LEU A 426 -7.48 -11.21 -9.75
CA LEU A 426 -7.75 -9.81 -9.46
C LEU A 426 -6.76 -8.84 -10.10
N ILE A 427 -5.55 -9.31 -10.45
CA ILE A 427 -4.47 -8.49 -11.02
C ILE A 427 -4.94 -7.62 -12.21
N PRO A 428 -5.58 -8.17 -13.27
CA PRO A 428 -6.02 -7.36 -14.40
C PRO A 428 -7.16 -6.41 -14.05
N ILE A 429 -8.00 -6.76 -13.07
CA ILE A 429 -9.18 -5.98 -12.71
C ILE A 429 -8.79 -4.74 -11.90
N PHE A 430 -7.89 -4.91 -10.93
CA PHE A 430 -7.38 -3.82 -10.12
C PHE A 430 -6.29 -2.98 -10.82
N ALA A 431 -5.85 -3.38 -12.01
CA ALA A 431 -4.99 -2.56 -12.87
C ALA A 431 -5.72 -1.32 -13.40
N VAL A 432 -7.07 -1.38 -13.50
CA VAL A 432 -7.90 -0.24 -13.88
C VAL A 432 -8.15 0.66 -12.65
N PRO A 433 -7.71 1.94 -12.67
CA PRO A 433 -7.90 2.85 -11.56
C PRO A 433 -9.38 3.07 -11.19
N PRO A 434 -9.68 3.40 -9.93
CA PRO A 434 -11.04 3.70 -9.50
C PRO A 434 -11.47 5.09 -10.01
N SER A 435 -12.73 5.22 -10.39
CA SER A 435 -13.33 6.43 -10.95
C SER A 435 -14.85 6.39 -10.79
N GLY A 436 -15.50 7.56 -10.74
CA GLY A 436 -16.96 7.65 -10.61
C GLY A 436 -17.41 7.99 -9.19
N PRO A 437 -18.74 8.04 -8.96
CA PRO A 437 -19.36 8.32 -7.66
C PRO A 437 -19.27 7.11 -6.69
N THR A 438 -19.90 7.24 -5.51
CA THR A 438 -19.92 6.22 -4.43
C THR A 438 -21.34 5.62 -4.23
N PRO A 439 -21.93 4.94 -5.23
CA PRO A 439 -23.31 4.42 -5.20
C PRO A 439 -23.43 3.11 -4.38
N ILE A 440 -23.16 3.18 -3.08
CA ILE A 440 -23.20 2.01 -2.17
C ILE A 440 -24.61 1.42 -2.08
N VAL A 441 -25.63 2.27 -1.93
CA VAL A 441 -27.03 1.86 -1.72
C VAL A 441 -27.57 0.97 -2.85
N PRO A 442 -27.52 1.35 -4.14
CA PRO A 442 -28.01 0.49 -5.21
C PRO A 442 -27.18 -0.81 -5.33
N THR A 443 -25.87 -0.76 -5.08
CA THR A 443 -25.01 -1.94 -5.13
C THR A 443 -25.34 -2.92 -4.01
N LEU A 444 -25.53 -2.44 -2.78
CA LEU A 444 -25.94 -3.28 -1.66
C LEU A 444 -27.32 -3.91 -1.88
N ARG A 445 -28.28 -3.15 -2.41
CA ARG A 445 -29.59 -3.71 -2.78
C ARG A 445 -29.49 -4.79 -3.85
N ARG A 446 -28.62 -4.59 -4.85
CA ARG A 446 -28.33 -5.61 -5.88
C ARG A 446 -27.77 -6.87 -5.23
N VAL A 447 -26.77 -6.77 -4.35
CA VAL A 447 -26.21 -7.93 -3.63
C VAL A 447 -27.29 -8.67 -2.83
N LEU A 448 -28.10 -7.95 -2.05
CA LEU A 448 -29.17 -8.56 -1.25
C LEU A 448 -30.23 -9.25 -2.12
N HIS A 449 -30.48 -8.73 -3.33
CA HIS A 449 -31.38 -9.34 -4.30
C HIS A 449 -30.76 -10.59 -4.94
N ASP A 450 -29.54 -10.46 -5.49
CA ASP A 450 -28.83 -11.52 -6.20
C ASP A 450 -28.59 -12.74 -5.28
N LYS A 451 -28.37 -12.49 -3.98
CA LYS A 451 -28.11 -13.53 -2.97
C LYS A 451 -29.32 -13.92 -2.12
N GLN A 452 -30.52 -13.42 -2.44
CA GLN A 452 -31.71 -13.64 -1.62
C GLN A 452 -32.01 -15.12 -1.37
N GLN A 453 -31.84 -15.97 -2.39
CA GLN A 453 -32.07 -17.43 -2.29
C GLN A 453 -30.97 -18.12 -1.48
N GLU A 454 -29.71 -17.73 -1.68
CA GLU A 454 -28.56 -18.35 -1.00
C GLU A 454 -28.58 -18.14 0.52
N VAL A 455 -29.13 -17.01 0.98
CA VAL A 455 -29.28 -16.70 2.41
C VAL A 455 -30.19 -17.70 3.14
N GLU A 456 -31.09 -18.39 2.42
CA GLU A 456 -31.94 -19.44 3.00
C GLU A 456 -31.12 -20.70 3.32
N GLU A 457 -30.12 -21.02 2.50
CA GLU A 457 -29.31 -22.24 2.59
C GLU A 457 -28.08 -22.04 3.49
N ARG A 458 -27.32 -20.97 3.23
CA ARG A 458 -26.10 -20.61 3.96
C ARG A 458 -26.19 -19.22 4.56
N LYS A 459 -25.24 -18.86 5.42
CA LYS A 459 -25.11 -17.48 5.91
C LYS A 459 -24.35 -16.67 4.87
N LEU A 460 -24.64 -15.36 4.78
CA LEU A 460 -24.01 -14.44 3.84
C LEU A 460 -23.19 -13.40 4.60
N LEU A 461 -21.87 -13.42 4.47
CA LEU A 461 -21.02 -12.35 4.96
C LEU A 461 -20.86 -11.29 3.87
N ILE A 462 -21.24 -10.05 4.16
CA ILE A 462 -21.03 -8.92 3.26
C ILE A 462 -19.91 -8.04 3.82
N LEU A 463 -18.85 -7.89 3.05
CA LEU A 463 -17.77 -6.95 3.33
C LEU A 463 -17.97 -5.71 2.46
N ILE A 464 -17.98 -4.51 3.05
CA ILE A 464 -18.15 -3.25 2.31
C ILE A 464 -16.93 -2.38 2.59
N ALA A 465 -16.03 -2.24 1.61
CA ALA A 465 -14.93 -1.28 1.72
C ALA A 465 -15.31 0.04 1.05
N THR A 466 -15.22 1.14 1.78
CA THR A 466 -15.52 2.48 1.28
C THR A 466 -14.78 3.56 2.07
N ASP A 467 -14.53 4.71 1.44
CA ASP A 467 -14.00 5.89 2.13
C ASP A 467 -15.08 6.77 2.78
N GLY A 468 -16.30 6.24 2.90
CA GLY A 468 -17.24 6.61 3.95
C GLY A 468 -18.36 7.56 3.55
N VAL A 469 -18.46 8.06 2.33
CA VAL A 469 -19.59 8.97 1.97
C VAL A 469 -20.43 8.39 0.82
N PRO A 470 -21.53 7.68 1.10
CA PRO A 470 -22.43 7.18 0.05
C PRO A 470 -23.05 8.34 -0.73
N THR A 471 -23.18 8.17 -2.04
CA THR A 471 -23.87 9.12 -2.91
C THR A 471 -25.02 8.48 -3.68
N ASP A 472 -26.06 9.25 -3.97
CA ASP A 472 -27.11 8.86 -4.91
C ASP A 472 -26.63 8.91 -6.38
N ASN A 473 -27.52 8.56 -7.32
CA ASN A 473 -27.24 8.59 -8.76
C ASN A 473 -26.96 10.00 -9.32
N GLN A 474 -27.14 11.04 -8.52
CA GLN A 474 -26.85 12.44 -8.86
C GLN A 474 -25.58 12.95 -8.16
N GLY A 475 -24.91 12.11 -7.35
CA GLY A 475 -23.71 12.47 -6.59
C GLY A 475 -23.98 13.18 -5.26
N HIS A 476 -25.23 13.24 -4.79
CA HIS A 476 -25.57 13.83 -3.49
C HIS A 476 -25.41 12.82 -2.36
N ARG A 477 -25.00 13.26 -1.17
CA ARG A 477 -24.81 12.40 0.01
C ARG A 477 -26.10 11.66 0.37
N ASP A 478 -26.03 10.33 0.52
CA ASP A 478 -27.18 9.45 0.76
C ASP A 478 -26.98 8.49 1.96
N ILE A 479 -26.52 9.04 3.09
CA ILE A 479 -26.27 8.27 4.33
C ILE A 479 -27.57 7.64 4.87
N ARG A 480 -28.70 8.35 4.75
CA ARG A 480 -29.99 7.88 5.31
C ARG A 480 -30.51 6.62 4.63
N SER A 481 -30.38 6.53 3.30
CA SER A 481 -30.82 5.33 2.59
C SER A 481 -29.89 4.16 2.90
N PHE A 482 -28.59 4.41 3.06
CA PHE A 482 -27.65 3.36 3.46
C PHE A 482 -27.99 2.78 4.84
N GLU A 483 -28.26 3.64 5.83
CA GLU A 483 -28.75 3.22 7.16
C GLU A 483 -30.04 2.40 7.05
N TYR A 484 -30.97 2.87 6.20
CA TYR A 484 -32.25 2.22 6.02
C TYR A 484 -32.10 0.80 5.49
N VAL A 485 -31.25 0.58 4.48
CA VAL A 485 -30.97 -0.75 3.92
C VAL A 485 -30.40 -1.68 4.99
N LEU A 486 -29.38 -1.22 5.74
CA LEU A 486 -28.73 -2.02 6.79
C LEU A 486 -29.66 -2.43 7.93
N LYS A 487 -30.61 -1.56 8.30
CA LYS A 487 -31.57 -1.80 9.40
C LYS A 487 -32.84 -2.54 8.97
N HIS A 488 -33.33 -2.29 7.76
CA HIS A 488 -34.70 -2.68 7.37
C HIS A 488 -34.77 -3.64 6.19
N GLU A 489 -33.84 -3.56 5.23
CA GLU A 489 -33.86 -4.38 4.01
C GLU A 489 -32.95 -5.62 4.14
N ARG A 490 -31.85 -5.52 4.89
CA ARG A 490 -30.97 -6.64 5.22
C ARG A 490 -31.69 -7.63 6.17
N ARG A 491 -32.34 -8.65 5.60
CA ARG A 491 -33.11 -9.64 6.38
C ARG A 491 -32.86 -11.09 5.93
N PRO A 492 -32.77 -12.06 6.88
CA PRO A 492 -32.71 -11.85 8.32
C PRO A 492 -31.29 -11.42 8.75
N ALA A 493 -31.17 -10.32 9.49
CA ALA A 493 -29.88 -9.67 9.81
C ALA A 493 -28.87 -10.60 10.50
N ASN A 494 -29.33 -11.55 11.34
CA ASN A 494 -28.47 -12.52 12.02
C ASN A 494 -27.84 -13.58 11.09
N ARG A 495 -28.34 -13.71 9.85
CA ARG A 495 -27.75 -14.56 8.80
C ARG A 495 -26.93 -13.76 7.80
N ILE A 496 -26.99 -12.42 7.87
CA ILE A 496 -26.29 -11.53 6.96
C ILE A 496 -25.38 -10.58 7.75
N PRO A 497 -24.34 -11.07 8.45
CA PRO A 497 -23.38 -10.18 9.08
C PRO A 497 -22.72 -9.26 8.04
N VAL A 498 -22.47 -8.02 8.44
CA VAL A 498 -21.82 -7.01 7.60
C VAL A 498 -20.61 -6.47 8.33
N THR A 499 -19.48 -6.38 7.65
CA THR A 499 -18.34 -5.60 8.11
C THR A 499 -18.10 -4.46 7.13
N ILE A 500 -18.04 -3.23 7.64
CA ILE A 500 -17.70 -2.04 6.86
C ILE A 500 -16.24 -1.71 7.13
N ILE A 501 -15.44 -1.63 6.08
CA ILE A 501 -14.02 -1.29 6.12
C ILE A 501 -13.92 0.19 5.76
N ALA A 502 -13.59 1.03 6.73
CA ALA A 502 -13.42 2.45 6.56
C ALA A 502 -12.06 2.74 5.90
N CYS A 503 -12.06 2.95 4.59
CA CYS A 503 -10.86 3.27 3.82
C CYS A 503 -10.58 4.77 3.86
N THR A 504 -10.54 5.42 5.03
CA THR A 504 -10.26 6.86 5.15
C THR A 504 -9.66 7.20 6.51
N ASP A 505 -8.77 8.19 6.50
CA ASP A 505 -8.13 8.82 7.66
C ASP A 505 -8.89 10.09 8.12
N ASP A 506 -10.02 10.39 7.48
CA ASP A 506 -10.89 11.51 7.82
C ASP A 506 -12.05 11.06 8.74
N ASP A 507 -11.88 11.28 10.04
CA ASP A 507 -12.85 10.95 11.08
C ASP A 507 -14.23 11.60 10.83
N ASP A 508 -14.28 12.79 10.20
CA ASP A 508 -15.54 13.49 9.91
C ASP A 508 -16.35 12.76 8.82
N CYS A 509 -15.66 12.02 7.93
CA CYS A 509 -16.29 11.24 6.87
C CYS A 509 -16.93 9.94 7.39
N ILE A 510 -16.41 9.35 8.46
CA ILE A 510 -16.85 8.03 8.98
C ILE A 510 -17.52 8.08 10.35
N GLY A 511 -17.59 9.24 11.02
CA GLY A 511 -18.16 9.35 12.36
C GLY A 511 -19.59 8.81 12.51
N TYR A 512 -20.38 8.74 11.43
CA TYR A 512 -21.71 8.11 11.45
C TYR A 512 -21.67 6.57 11.45
N LEU A 513 -20.61 5.95 10.91
CA LEU A 513 -20.42 4.50 10.89
C LEU A 513 -20.13 3.98 12.30
N ASN A 514 -19.25 4.64 13.05
CA ASN A 514 -18.95 4.30 14.45
C ASN A 514 -20.21 4.38 15.35
N ASP A 515 -21.13 5.24 14.97
CA ASP A 515 -22.42 5.41 15.63
C ASP A 515 -23.41 4.27 15.30
N TRP A 516 -23.26 3.63 14.14
CA TRP A 516 -24.08 2.52 13.66
C TRP A 516 -23.59 1.17 14.15
N ASP A 517 -22.28 1.00 14.23
CA ASP A 517 -21.62 -0.15 14.82
C ASP A 517 -22.28 -0.59 16.15
N LYS A 518 -22.52 0.38 17.03
CA LYS A 518 -23.18 0.18 18.34
C LYS A 518 -24.69 -0.04 18.28
N LYS A 519 -25.36 0.32 17.18
CA LYS A 519 -26.83 0.42 17.07
C LYS A 519 -27.43 -0.63 16.12
N ILE A 520 -26.64 -1.21 15.23
CA ILE A 520 -27.09 -2.15 14.20
C ILE A 520 -26.51 -3.53 14.53
N SER A 521 -27.38 -4.51 14.77
CA SER A 521 -26.93 -5.87 15.12
C SER A 521 -26.14 -6.53 14.00
N ASN A 522 -25.07 -7.28 14.33
CA ASN A 522 -24.23 -7.98 13.35
C ASN A 522 -23.71 -7.03 12.26
N LEU A 523 -23.36 -5.81 12.66
CA LEU A 523 -22.59 -4.84 11.91
C LEU A 523 -21.32 -4.59 12.72
N ASP A 524 -20.19 -4.54 12.04
CA ASP A 524 -18.88 -4.20 12.58
C ASP A 524 -18.25 -3.15 11.66
N VAL A 525 -17.61 -2.14 12.25
CA VAL A 525 -16.91 -1.09 11.50
C VAL A 525 -15.44 -1.14 11.87
N VAL A 526 -14.60 -1.39 10.87
CA VAL A 526 -13.15 -1.54 11.04
C VAL A 526 -12.43 -0.41 10.33
N ASP A 527 -11.54 0.27 11.04
CA ASP A 527 -10.72 1.36 10.50
C ASP A 527 -9.58 0.84 9.62
N ASP A 528 -8.77 1.74 9.05
CA ASP A 528 -7.53 1.36 8.36
C ASP A 528 -6.59 0.58 9.30
N TYR A 529 -5.71 -0.24 8.73
CA TYR A 529 -4.84 -1.13 9.51
C TYR A 529 -4.06 -0.41 10.61
N ARG A 530 -3.58 0.82 10.36
CA ARG A 530 -2.72 1.54 11.29
C ARG A 530 -3.53 2.11 12.45
N ASN A 531 -4.69 2.69 12.18
CA ASN A 531 -5.61 3.16 13.20
C ASN A 531 -6.08 1.98 14.05
N GLU A 532 -6.59 0.93 13.40
CA GLU A 532 -7.07 -0.29 14.05
C GLU A 532 -6.02 -0.92 14.98
N LYS A 533 -4.78 -1.06 14.48
CA LYS A 533 -3.65 -1.56 15.27
C LYS A 533 -3.37 -0.68 16.50
N ARG A 534 -3.42 0.65 16.35
CA ARG A 534 -3.19 1.58 17.45
C ARG A 534 -4.27 1.46 18.52
N GLU A 535 -5.53 1.29 18.12
CA GLU A 535 -6.66 1.13 19.04
C GLU A 535 -6.59 -0.19 19.81
N ILE A 536 -6.35 -1.30 19.10
CA ILE A 536 -6.13 -2.61 19.72
C ILE A 536 -4.95 -2.55 20.69
N GLN A 537 -3.81 -1.95 20.31
CA GLN A 537 -2.65 -1.82 21.19
C GLN A 537 -2.93 -0.91 22.39
N ALA A 538 -3.81 0.09 22.26
CA ALA A 538 -4.25 0.91 23.37
C ALA A 538 -5.11 0.13 24.39
N ARG A 539 -5.92 -0.84 23.93
CA ARG A 539 -6.76 -1.69 24.80
C ARG A 539 -6.06 -2.92 25.36
N GLN A 540 -5.37 -3.67 24.49
CA GLN A 540 -4.77 -4.96 24.82
C GLN A 540 -3.36 -4.81 25.38
N GLY A 541 -2.65 -3.73 25.01
CA GLY A 541 -1.31 -3.39 25.45
C GLY A 541 -0.35 -3.13 24.29
N LYS A 542 0.63 -2.25 24.50
CA LYS A 542 1.55 -1.76 23.44
C LYS A 542 2.35 -2.83 22.71
N GLN A 543 2.51 -4.02 23.29
CA GLN A 543 3.24 -5.15 22.71
C GLN A 543 2.30 -6.22 22.11
N PHE A 544 0.98 -5.96 22.05
CA PHE A 544 0.05 -6.91 21.47
C PHE A 544 0.39 -7.15 19.98
N PRO A 545 0.68 -8.40 19.58
CA PRO A 545 0.99 -8.72 18.19
C PRO A 545 -0.26 -8.63 17.33
N PHE A 546 -0.19 -7.85 16.26
CA PHE A 546 -1.29 -7.66 15.32
C PHE A 546 -0.71 -7.37 13.93
N SER A 547 -0.60 -8.41 13.12
CA SER A 547 -0.09 -8.34 11.74
C SER A 547 -1.16 -7.80 10.79
N PHE A 548 -0.79 -7.52 9.53
CA PHE A 548 -1.78 -7.18 8.51
C PHE A 548 -2.70 -8.38 8.18
N GLY A 549 -2.20 -9.62 8.31
CA GLY A 549 -3.05 -10.80 8.21
C GLY A 549 -4.07 -10.89 9.34
N ASP A 550 -3.67 -10.57 10.58
CA ASP A 550 -4.59 -10.51 11.73
C ASP A 550 -5.71 -9.47 11.53
N TYR A 551 -5.37 -8.34 10.92
CA TYR A 551 -6.32 -7.31 10.52
C TYR A 551 -7.35 -7.82 9.50
N VAL A 552 -6.91 -8.54 8.47
CA VAL A 552 -7.84 -9.16 7.51
C VAL A 552 -8.72 -10.21 8.17
N VAL A 553 -8.21 -10.97 9.15
CA VAL A 553 -9.05 -11.88 9.93
C VAL A 553 -10.08 -11.12 10.77
N LYS A 554 -9.71 -9.98 11.36
CA LYS A 554 -10.67 -9.12 12.07
C LYS A 554 -11.78 -8.66 11.11
N ILE A 555 -11.45 -8.17 9.91
CA ILE A 555 -12.43 -7.80 8.87
C ILE A 555 -13.40 -8.96 8.57
N LEU A 556 -12.88 -10.18 8.46
CA LEU A 556 -13.70 -11.35 8.16
C LEU A 556 -14.59 -11.79 9.33
N MET A 557 -14.20 -11.47 10.56
CA MET A 557 -14.78 -12.05 11.77
C MET A 557 -15.53 -11.06 12.65
N GLY A 558 -15.30 -9.74 12.56
CA GLY A 558 -15.86 -8.77 13.50
C GLY A 558 -17.38 -8.78 13.53
N GLY A 559 -18.04 -8.76 12.35
CA GLY A 559 -19.50 -8.88 12.27
C GLY A 559 -20.06 -10.27 12.67
N VAL A 560 -19.19 -11.27 12.84
CA VAL A 560 -19.52 -12.70 13.02
C VAL A 560 -19.30 -13.20 14.45
N ASP A 561 -18.20 -12.81 15.08
CA ASP A 561 -17.77 -13.22 16.42
C ASP A 561 -17.38 -11.98 17.22
N SER A 562 -18.19 -11.66 18.23
CA SER A 562 -18.03 -10.47 19.08
C SER A 562 -16.68 -10.43 19.79
N TRP A 563 -15.95 -11.54 19.88
CA TRP A 563 -14.59 -11.53 20.42
C TRP A 563 -13.62 -10.69 19.58
N PHE A 564 -13.81 -10.64 18.25
CA PHE A 564 -12.99 -9.83 17.35
C PHE A 564 -13.38 -8.35 17.36
N ASP A 565 -14.68 -8.09 17.38
CA ASP A 565 -15.29 -6.77 17.62
C ASP A 565 -14.78 -6.17 18.94
N ASP A 566 -14.70 -6.97 20.01
CA ASP A 566 -14.23 -6.49 21.32
C ASP A 566 -12.75 -6.09 21.38
N LEU A 567 -11.91 -6.38 20.37
CA LEU A 567 -10.45 -6.22 20.44
C LEU A 567 -9.97 -4.76 20.57
N ASP A 568 -10.71 -3.81 20.01
CA ASP A 568 -10.43 -2.36 20.02
C ASP A 568 -11.36 -1.60 20.99
N GLU A 569 -12.48 -2.22 21.38
CA GLU A 569 -13.39 -1.66 22.37
C GLU A 569 -12.94 -1.91 23.83
N LYS A 570 -12.54 -3.15 24.15
CA LYS A 570 -12.30 -3.57 25.55
C LYS A 570 -11.23 -4.64 25.71
N LYS A 571 -10.70 -4.80 26.92
CA LYS A 571 -9.67 -5.80 27.19
C LYS A 571 -10.28 -7.21 27.13
N VAL A 572 -9.79 -8.04 26.23
CA VAL A 572 -10.22 -9.44 26.09
C VAL A 572 -9.26 -10.38 26.84
N ALA A 573 -9.76 -11.54 27.28
CA ALA A 573 -8.97 -12.48 28.08
C ALA A 573 -7.83 -13.13 27.27
N THR A 574 -6.60 -13.02 27.78
CA THR A 574 -5.40 -13.72 27.29
C THR A 574 -4.84 -14.60 28.42
N ASP A 575 -4.36 -15.82 28.13
CA ASP A 575 -3.53 -16.53 29.12
C ASP A 575 -2.20 -15.79 29.31
N GLY A 576 -1.61 -15.94 30.49
CA GLY A 576 -0.44 -15.20 31.00
C GLY A 576 0.89 -15.36 30.24
N TYR A 577 0.86 -15.76 28.96
CA TYR A 577 1.96 -15.71 27.99
C TYR A 577 1.66 -14.83 26.77
N GLY A 578 0.54 -14.10 26.77
CA GLY A 578 0.11 -13.30 25.63
C GLY A 578 -0.55 -14.12 24.51
N ARG A 579 -0.98 -15.36 24.78
CA ARG A 579 -1.87 -16.10 23.89
C ARG A 579 -3.32 -15.96 24.39
N ILE A 580 -4.27 -16.15 23.50
CA ILE A 580 -5.69 -15.86 23.77
C ILE A 580 -6.33 -17.08 24.42
N THR A 581 -6.98 -16.90 25.57
CA THR A 581 -7.80 -17.96 26.18
C THR A 581 -9.27 -17.74 25.87
N SER A 582 -9.94 -18.82 25.50
CA SER A 582 -11.40 -18.86 25.48
C SER A 582 -11.93 -18.83 26.92
N ALA A 583 -12.44 -17.69 27.37
CA ALA A 583 -13.23 -17.64 28.59
C ALA A 583 -14.69 -18.02 28.27
N GLY A 584 -15.23 -19.01 28.98
CA GLY A 584 -16.66 -19.03 29.29
C GLY A 584 -17.58 -19.99 28.53
N SER A 585 -17.26 -21.28 28.46
CA SER A 585 -18.31 -22.33 28.45
C SER A 585 -17.99 -23.35 29.52
N HIS A 586 -18.67 -23.26 30.66
CA HIS A 586 -18.77 -24.37 31.60
C HIS A 586 -19.45 -25.55 30.90
N ARG A 587 -18.65 -26.50 30.40
CA ARG A 587 -19.09 -27.90 30.27
C ARG A 587 -17.95 -28.85 30.58
N LYS A 588 -18.33 -29.86 31.36
CA LYS A 588 -17.53 -30.83 32.11
C LYS A 588 -16.39 -31.47 31.31
N LYS A 589 -15.28 -31.73 32.01
CA LYS A 589 -14.26 -32.72 31.66
C LYS A 589 -14.91 -33.98 31.07
N SER A 590 -14.50 -34.37 29.88
CA SER A 590 -14.62 -35.75 29.40
C SER A 590 -13.37 -36.04 28.59
N ASN A 591 -12.61 -37.01 29.07
CA ASN A 591 -11.46 -37.59 28.38
C ASN A 591 -11.86 -38.03 26.98
N CYS A 592 -11.11 -37.62 25.96
CA CYS A 592 -11.02 -38.40 24.73
C CYS A 592 -9.61 -38.29 24.14
N ILE A 593 -8.96 -39.45 24.12
CA ILE A 593 -7.75 -39.79 23.38
C ILE A 593 -8.17 -39.97 21.92
N ILE A 594 -7.43 -39.38 20.97
CA ILE A 594 -7.49 -39.75 19.55
C ILE A 594 -6.05 -39.52 19.02
N LEU A 595 -5.22 -40.57 18.90
CA LEU A 595 -5.00 -41.44 17.72
C LEU A 595 -4.75 -40.68 16.42
#